data_AF-A0A8C9LDX5-F1
#
_entry.id   AF-A0A8C9LDX5-F1
#
_cell.length_a   1.000
_cell.length_b   1.000
_cell.length_c   1.000
_cell.angle_alpha   90.00
_cell.angle_beta   90.00
_cell.angle_gamma   90.00
#
_symmetry.space_group_name_H-M   'P 1'
#
loop_
_entity.id
_entity.type
_entity.pdbx_description
1 polymer ?
#
loop_
_entity_poly.entity_id
_entity_poly.type
_entity_poly.pdbx_seq_one_letter_code
_entity_poly.pdbx_strand_id
1 'polypeptide(L)'
;MDRKMANRKLIRLSQLKHKLATENLEETDWVTFGVIVKKVTPQSTNNGRTFSIWRLNDLRDLGQCVSLFLFGDVHKELWKTDQGMVIGLLNANPMKPKEGSDEVCLSVDHPQKILLMGEALDMGTCKARKKNGDPCAQIVNLNDCEYCQYHIQSQYRKLSSKRADLQSTFSGGRVPKKLGRKNPSLKERLCQDGFHYGGVSSTAYAASV
;
A
#
# COMPACT_ATOMS: atom_id res chain seq x y z
N MET A 1 7.94 -16.52 20.09
CA MET A 1 7.60 -16.64 18.66
C MET A 1 8.30 -17.80 18.01
N ASP A 2 9.60 -17.97 18.24
CA ASP A 2 10.45 -18.97 17.59
C ASP A 2 9.93 -20.40 17.67
N ARG A 3 9.45 -20.85 18.84
CA ARG A 3 8.83 -22.19 19.00
C ARG A 3 7.57 -22.39 18.15
N LYS A 4 6.78 -21.33 17.92
CA LYS A 4 5.57 -21.41 17.08
C LYS A 4 5.88 -21.28 15.58
N MET A 5 7.07 -20.80 15.23
CA MET A 5 7.52 -20.64 13.85
C MET A 5 8.49 -21.74 13.40
N ALA A 6 9.08 -22.47 14.36
CA ALA A 6 9.96 -23.59 14.08
C ALA A 6 9.25 -24.63 13.20
N ASN A 7 9.94 -25.04 12.12
CA ASN A 7 9.46 -26.00 11.12
C ASN A 7 8.21 -25.57 10.34
N ARG A 8 7.87 -24.28 10.34
CA ARG A 8 6.75 -23.74 9.55
C ARG A 8 7.21 -22.86 8.40
N LYS A 9 6.54 -22.97 7.26
CA LYS A 9 6.77 -22.13 6.08
C LYS A 9 6.04 -20.81 6.25
N LEU A 10 6.79 -19.71 6.31
CA LEU A 10 6.20 -18.37 6.29
C LEU A 10 5.71 -18.04 4.87
N ILE A 11 4.41 -17.81 4.73
CA ILE A 11 3.77 -17.41 3.49
C ILE A 11 3.19 -16.00 3.69
N ARG A 12 3.57 -15.07 2.81
CA ARG A 12 3.00 -13.71 2.84
C ARG A 12 1.57 -13.72 2.34
N LEU A 13 0.72 -12.82 2.87
CA LEU A 13 -0.66 -12.69 2.41
C LEU A 13 -0.75 -12.44 0.89
N SER A 14 0.19 -11.66 0.33
CA SER A 14 0.25 -11.38 -1.11
C SER A 14 0.55 -12.60 -1.98
N GLN A 15 1.25 -13.60 -1.44
CA GLN A 15 1.57 -14.83 -2.16
C GLN A 15 0.48 -15.89 -2.01
N LEU A 16 -0.43 -15.70 -1.05
CA LEU A 16 -1.37 -16.71 -0.60
C LEU A 16 -2.33 -17.12 -1.72
N LYS A 17 -2.79 -16.15 -2.52
CA LYS A 17 -3.63 -16.43 -3.70
C LYS A 17 -2.95 -17.35 -4.72
N HIS A 18 -1.70 -17.05 -5.07
CA HIS A 18 -0.93 -17.86 -6.02
C HIS A 18 -0.61 -19.23 -5.43
N LYS A 19 -0.22 -19.29 -4.15
CA LYS A 19 0.13 -20.54 -3.47
C LYS A 19 -1.06 -21.49 -3.36
N LEU A 20 -2.26 -20.97 -3.09
CA LEU A 20 -3.50 -21.76 -3.11
C LEU A 20 -3.84 -22.35 -4.49
N ALA A 21 -3.43 -21.70 -5.57
CA ALA A 21 -3.72 -22.17 -6.92
C ALA A 21 -2.68 -23.20 -7.44
N THR A 22 -1.44 -23.11 -6.96
CA THR A 22 -0.31 -23.91 -7.49
C THR A 22 0.11 -25.05 -6.57
N GLU A 23 0.01 -24.87 -5.25
CA GLU A 23 0.54 -25.80 -4.25
C GLU A 23 -0.60 -26.39 -3.39
N ASN A 24 -0.49 -27.68 -3.05
CA ASN A 24 -1.34 -28.30 -2.04
C ASN A 24 -0.91 -27.82 -0.65
N LEU A 25 -1.50 -26.69 -0.21
CA LEU A 25 -1.20 -26.09 1.10
C LEU A 25 -1.68 -26.93 2.29
N GLU A 26 -2.40 -28.04 2.06
CA GLU A 26 -2.83 -28.97 3.10
C GLU A 26 -1.67 -29.84 3.64
N GLU A 27 -0.64 -30.10 2.81
CA GLU A 27 0.51 -30.93 3.19
C GLU A 27 1.66 -30.14 3.83
N THR A 28 1.58 -28.81 3.78
CA THR A 28 2.63 -27.93 4.29
C THR A 28 2.18 -27.26 5.58
N ASP A 29 2.99 -27.33 6.66
CA ASP A 29 2.75 -26.50 7.85
C ASP A 29 3.17 -25.05 7.53
N TRP A 30 2.19 -24.16 7.40
CA TRP A 30 2.39 -22.77 6.99
C TRP A 30 1.80 -21.76 7.97
N VAL A 31 2.41 -20.58 7.97
CA VAL A 31 2.01 -19.44 8.78
C VAL A 31 1.99 -18.17 7.95
N THR A 32 0.99 -17.34 8.19
CA THR A 32 0.92 -15.98 7.63
C THR A 32 0.66 -14.97 8.73
N PHE A 33 0.94 -13.71 8.44
CA PHE A 33 0.72 -12.60 9.35
C PHE A 33 -0.11 -11.53 8.67
N GLY A 34 -1.01 -10.93 9.44
CA GLY A 34 -1.83 -9.84 8.96
C GLY A 34 -2.36 -9.01 10.11
N VAL A 35 -2.79 -7.80 9.79
CA VAL A 35 -3.46 -6.88 10.69
C VAL A 35 -4.94 -6.90 10.39
N ILE A 36 -5.78 -6.87 11.43
CA ILE A 36 -7.22 -6.75 11.29
C ILE A 36 -7.57 -5.34 10.82
N VAL A 37 -7.77 -5.16 9.52
CA VAL A 37 -8.11 -3.87 8.89
C VAL A 37 -9.57 -3.53 9.08
N LYS A 38 -10.46 -4.52 9.00
CA LYS A 38 -11.91 -4.31 9.13
C LYS A 38 -12.57 -5.56 9.70
N LYS A 39 -13.60 -5.36 10.51
CA LYS A 39 -14.42 -6.43 11.07
C LYS A 39 -15.87 -6.28 10.61
N VAL A 40 -16.52 -7.41 10.34
CA VAL A 40 -17.95 -7.48 10.07
C VAL A 40 -18.51 -8.68 10.83
N THR A 41 -19.65 -8.52 11.49
CA THR A 41 -20.32 -9.60 12.25
C THR A 41 -21.71 -9.87 11.69
N PRO A 42 -21.81 -10.47 10.49
CA PRO A 42 -23.10 -10.79 9.90
C PRO A 42 -23.78 -11.97 10.61
N GLN A 43 -25.09 -12.07 10.43
CA GLN A 43 -25.85 -13.27 10.75
C GLN A 43 -25.96 -14.15 9.50
N SER A 44 -25.74 -15.45 9.66
CA SER A 44 -25.89 -16.41 8.58
C SER A 44 -27.35 -16.51 8.16
N THR A 45 -27.61 -16.34 6.86
CA THR A 45 -28.95 -16.52 6.27
C THR A 45 -29.45 -17.95 6.39
N ASN A 46 -28.55 -18.94 6.29
CA ASN A 46 -28.93 -20.35 6.24
C ASN A 46 -29.30 -20.93 7.62
N ASN A 47 -28.53 -20.59 8.66
CA ASN A 47 -28.63 -21.22 9.98
C ASN A 47 -28.93 -20.24 11.12
N GLY A 48 -29.08 -18.94 10.84
CA GLY A 48 -29.27 -17.88 11.85
C GLY A 48 -28.08 -17.63 12.78
N ARG A 49 -27.00 -18.44 12.68
CA ARG A 49 -25.81 -18.32 13.53
C ARG A 49 -24.99 -17.08 13.17
N THR A 50 -24.54 -16.36 14.19
CA THR A 50 -23.59 -15.25 14.03
C THR A 50 -22.20 -15.78 13.72
N PHE A 51 -21.50 -15.08 12.84
CA PHE A 51 -20.09 -15.33 12.55
C PHE A 51 -19.36 -14.01 12.40
N SER A 52 -18.03 -14.03 12.40
CA SER A 52 -17.22 -12.84 12.17
C SER A 52 -16.40 -12.99 10.91
N ILE A 53 -16.27 -11.90 10.17
CA ILE A 53 -15.39 -11.78 9.02
C ILE A 53 -14.35 -10.72 9.37
N TRP A 54 -13.08 -11.11 9.32
CA TRP A 54 -11.95 -10.21 9.48
C TRP A 54 -11.29 -10.00 8.12
N ARG A 55 -11.18 -8.74 7.71
CA ARG A 55 -10.38 -8.37 6.54
C ARG A 55 -8.95 -8.13 7.01
N LEU A 56 -8.03 -8.94 6.52
CA LEU A 56 -6.63 -8.94 6.89
C LEU A 56 -5.76 -8.33 5.79
N ASN A 57 -4.72 -7.60 6.19
CA ASN A 57 -3.69 -7.07 5.30
C ASN A 57 -2.34 -7.07 6.01
N ASP A 58 -1.23 -7.25 5.29
CA ASP A 58 0.12 -7.30 5.87
C ASP A 58 0.81 -5.92 5.98
N LEU A 59 0.07 -4.83 5.71
CA LEU A 59 0.55 -3.44 5.67
C LEU A 59 1.70 -3.20 4.68
N ARG A 60 1.92 -4.12 3.72
CA ARG A 60 2.87 -3.92 2.63
C ARG A 60 2.14 -3.75 1.31
N ASP A 61 1.37 -4.76 0.90
CA ASP A 61 0.53 -4.67 -0.29
C ASP A 61 -0.91 -4.37 0.11
N LEU A 62 -1.23 -3.08 0.22
CA LEU A 62 -2.55 -2.59 0.61
C LEU A 62 -3.65 -2.92 -0.44
N GLY A 63 -3.28 -3.38 -1.64
CA GLY A 63 -4.21 -3.80 -2.68
C GLY A 63 -4.73 -5.23 -2.46
N GLN A 64 -3.99 -6.06 -1.75
CA GLN A 64 -4.32 -7.47 -1.53
C GLN A 64 -4.83 -7.70 -0.11
N CYS A 65 -6.11 -7.99 0.02
CA CYS A 65 -6.74 -8.31 1.30
C CYS A 65 -7.19 -9.76 1.31
N VAL A 66 -7.12 -10.37 2.49
CA VAL A 66 -7.63 -11.73 2.73
C VAL A 66 -8.78 -11.65 3.72
N SER A 67 -9.87 -12.35 3.43
CA SER A 67 -11.05 -12.40 4.29
C SER A 67 -11.01 -13.69 5.12
N LEU A 68 -10.85 -13.55 6.43
CA LEU A 68 -10.87 -14.65 7.39
C LEU A 68 -12.26 -14.78 8.02
N PHE A 69 -12.85 -15.95 7.88
CA PHE A 69 -14.14 -16.31 8.45
C PHE A 69 -13.96 -17.08 9.75
N LEU A 70 -14.57 -16.57 10.81
CA LEU A 70 -14.55 -17.14 12.15
C LEU A 70 -15.94 -17.69 12.44
N PHE A 71 -16.03 -18.99 12.65
CA PHE A 71 -17.28 -19.68 12.95
C PHE A 71 -17.26 -20.30 14.35
N GLY A 72 -18.45 -20.62 14.88
CA GLY A 72 -18.59 -21.43 16.09
C GLY A 72 -17.79 -20.90 17.28
N ASP A 73 -16.93 -21.73 17.84
CA ASP A 73 -16.17 -21.41 19.05
C ASP A 73 -15.07 -20.39 18.80
N VAL A 74 -14.45 -20.42 17.61
CA VAL A 74 -13.49 -19.38 17.21
C VAL A 74 -14.13 -17.99 17.21
N HIS A 75 -15.36 -17.90 16.69
CA HIS A 75 -16.13 -16.66 16.74
C HIS A 75 -16.36 -16.22 18.19
N LYS A 76 -16.91 -17.09 19.04
CA LYS A 76 -17.25 -16.75 20.44
C LYS A 76 -16.04 -16.25 21.24
N GLU A 77 -14.87 -16.82 21.01
CA GLU A 77 -13.65 -16.47 21.76
C GLU A 77 -13.01 -15.17 21.23
N LEU A 78 -12.93 -15.01 19.91
CA LEU A 78 -12.09 -13.97 19.31
C LEU A 78 -12.87 -12.77 18.75
N TRP A 79 -14.19 -12.80 18.62
CA TRP A 79 -14.93 -11.72 17.94
C TRP A 79 -14.74 -10.32 18.55
N LYS A 80 -14.39 -10.23 19.84
CA LYS A 80 -14.14 -8.97 20.55
C LYS A 80 -12.75 -8.38 20.33
N THR A 81 -11.83 -9.09 19.67
CA THR A 81 -10.47 -8.58 19.39
C THR A 81 -10.52 -7.25 18.63
N ASP A 82 -9.71 -6.28 19.04
CA ASP A 82 -9.74 -4.94 18.47
C ASP A 82 -9.30 -4.89 17.01
N GLN A 83 -9.82 -3.90 16.28
CA GLN A 83 -9.33 -3.58 14.94
C GLN A 83 -7.92 -2.98 15.08
N GLY A 84 -7.02 -3.32 14.16
CA GLY A 84 -5.60 -2.93 14.26
C GLY A 84 -4.73 -3.95 15.01
N MET A 85 -5.30 -5.06 15.48
CA MET A 85 -4.50 -6.14 16.04
C MET A 85 -3.74 -6.90 14.95
N VAL A 86 -2.44 -7.10 15.16
CA VAL A 86 -1.57 -8.03 14.43
C VAL A 86 -1.88 -9.44 14.88
N ILE A 87 -2.18 -10.29 13.91
CA ILE A 87 -2.45 -11.71 14.11
C ILE A 87 -1.52 -12.57 13.25
N GLY A 88 -1.07 -13.68 13.83
CA GLY A 88 -0.52 -14.82 13.11
C GLY A 88 -1.62 -15.83 12.84
N LEU A 89 -1.76 -16.25 11.60
CA LEU A 89 -2.72 -17.25 11.16
C LEU A 89 -1.96 -18.50 10.73
N LEU A 90 -2.33 -19.64 11.29
CA LEU A 90 -1.64 -20.92 11.09
C LEU A 90 -2.57 -21.91 10.42
N ASN A 91 -2.11 -22.59 9.36
CA ASN A 91 -2.82 -23.68 8.68
C ASN A 91 -4.33 -23.44 8.52
N ALA A 92 -4.68 -22.30 7.94
CA ALA A 92 -6.07 -21.94 7.69
C ALA A 92 -6.62 -22.71 6.49
N ASN A 93 -7.92 -22.99 6.52
CA ASN A 93 -8.60 -23.76 5.50
C ASN A 93 -9.12 -22.82 4.40
N PRO A 94 -8.71 -22.99 3.14
CA PRO A 94 -9.22 -22.19 2.05
C PRO A 94 -10.71 -22.43 1.83
N MET A 95 -11.42 -21.34 1.56
CA MET A 95 -12.84 -21.36 1.23
C MET A 95 -13.05 -20.93 -0.21
N LYS A 96 -14.15 -21.40 -0.81
CA LYS A 96 -14.58 -20.89 -2.11
C LYS A 96 -14.80 -19.38 -2.01
N PRO A 97 -14.22 -18.59 -2.94
CA PRO A 97 -14.45 -17.16 -2.96
C PRO A 97 -15.94 -16.89 -3.21
N LYS A 98 -16.42 -15.75 -2.73
CA LYS A 98 -17.79 -15.31 -3.01
C LYS A 98 -17.93 -15.03 -4.50
N GLU A 99 -19.06 -15.43 -5.10
CA GLU A 99 -19.35 -15.22 -6.53
C GLU A 99 -19.09 -13.75 -6.93
N GLY A 100 -18.23 -13.56 -7.93
CA GLY A 100 -17.84 -12.24 -8.43
C GLY A 100 -16.73 -11.52 -7.65
N SER A 101 -16.17 -12.13 -6.60
CA SER A 101 -15.00 -11.60 -5.88
C SER A 101 -13.78 -12.47 -6.09
N ASP A 102 -12.64 -11.83 -6.32
CA ASP A 102 -11.32 -12.47 -6.47
C ASP A 102 -10.53 -12.41 -5.14
N GLU A 103 -11.23 -12.10 -4.04
CA GLU A 103 -10.64 -12.03 -2.70
C GLU A 103 -10.45 -13.43 -2.13
N VAL A 104 -9.27 -13.67 -1.55
CA VAL A 104 -9.00 -14.96 -0.91
C VAL A 104 -9.79 -15.06 0.38
N CYS A 105 -10.53 -16.14 0.51
CA CYS A 105 -11.35 -16.45 1.68
C CYS A 105 -10.74 -17.63 2.44
N LEU A 106 -10.50 -17.45 3.74
CA LEU A 106 -9.95 -18.46 4.63
C LEU A 106 -10.89 -18.70 5.80
N SER A 107 -10.84 -19.89 6.39
CA SER A 107 -11.51 -20.22 7.64
C SER A 107 -10.56 -20.92 8.59
N VAL A 108 -10.92 -20.92 9.86
CA VAL A 108 -10.22 -21.70 10.88
C VAL A 108 -11.22 -22.56 11.64
N ASP A 109 -10.76 -23.75 11.98
CA ASP A 109 -11.44 -24.77 12.78
C ASP A 109 -11.21 -24.58 14.28
N HIS A 110 -10.02 -24.14 14.69
CA HIS A 110 -9.62 -24.05 16.09
C HIS A 110 -9.07 -22.67 16.47
N PRO A 111 -9.43 -22.08 17.64
CA PRO A 111 -8.98 -20.76 18.06
C PRO A 111 -7.45 -20.65 18.21
N GLN A 112 -6.78 -21.75 18.60
CA GLN A 112 -5.31 -21.79 18.72
C GLN A 112 -4.55 -21.58 17.40
N LYS A 113 -5.22 -21.73 16.25
CA LYS A 113 -4.65 -21.41 14.92
C LYS A 113 -4.58 -19.91 14.66
N ILE A 114 -5.13 -19.09 15.56
CA ILE A 114 -4.97 -17.64 15.57
C ILE A 114 -4.07 -17.27 16.74
N LEU A 115 -3.01 -16.53 16.44
CA LEU A 115 -2.06 -16.00 17.40
C LEU A 115 -2.19 -14.49 17.44
N LEU A 116 -2.74 -13.94 18.52
CA LEU A 116 -2.73 -12.50 18.74
C LEU A 116 -1.32 -12.05 19.14
N MET A 117 -0.75 -11.07 18.44
CA MET A 117 0.62 -10.63 18.66
C MET A 117 0.74 -9.27 19.34
N GLY A 118 -0.11 -8.31 18.97
CA GLY A 118 0.03 -6.93 19.42
C GLY A 118 -0.72 -5.95 18.52
N GLU A 119 -0.73 -4.67 18.89
CA GLU A 119 -1.36 -3.61 18.09
C GLU A 119 -0.41 -3.13 16.99
N ALA A 120 -0.94 -2.87 15.80
CA ALA A 120 -0.18 -2.35 14.67
C ALA A 120 -0.05 -0.82 14.77
N LEU A 121 1.03 -0.35 15.40
CA LEU A 121 1.33 1.08 15.58
C LEU A 121 1.39 1.86 14.25
N ASP A 122 1.85 1.19 13.19
CA ASP A 122 2.03 1.83 11.88
C ASP A 122 0.76 1.81 11.01
N MET A 123 -0.34 1.19 11.49
CA MET A 123 -1.60 1.19 10.75
C MET A 123 -2.27 2.56 10.86
N GLY A 124 -2.27 3.32 9.77
CA GLY A 124 -2.85 4.65 9.71
C GLY A 124 -3.78 4.88 8.53
N THR A 125 -4.28 6.11 8.40
CA THR A 125 -5.03 6.58 7.25
C THR A 125 -4.22 7.59 6.44
N CYS A 126 -4.47 7.64 5.13
CA CYS A 126 -3.74 8.52 4.24
C CYS A 126 -3.91 10.00 4.62
N LYS A 127 -2.80 10.73 4.76
CA LYS A 127 -2.79 12.16 5.13
C LYS A 127 -3.33 13.11 4.03
N ALA A 128 -3.60 12.61 2.83
CA ALA A 128 -4.11 13.45 1.73
C ALA A 128 -5.61 13.71 1.86
N ARG A 129 -6.07 14.73 1.15
CA ARG A 129 -7.49 15.04 0.97
C ARG A 129 -7.94 14.63 -0.42
N LYS A 130 -9.17 14.12 -0.49
CA LYS A 130 -9.88 13.87 -1.74
C LYS A 130 -10.16 15.19 -2.46
N LYS A 131 -10.54 15.10 -3.74
CA LYS A 131 -10.88 16.29 -4.55
C LYS A 131 -12.06 17.09 -4.01
N ASN A 132 -12.96 16.45 -3.26
CA ASN A 132 -14.10 17.08 -2.59
C ASN A 132 -13.73 17.76 -1.25
N GLY A 133 -12.47 17.70 -0.81
CA GLY A 133 -11.99 18.32 0.44
C GLY A 133 -11.95 17.37 1.65
N ASP A 134 -12.66 16.24 1.58
CA ASP A 134 -12.70 15.25 2.66
C ASP A 134 -11.35 14.55 2.88
N PRO A 135 -11.03 14.12 4.11
CA PRO A 135 -9.86 13.30 4.36
C PRO A 135 -9.93 11.96 3.61
N CYS A 136 -8.79 11.47 3.15
CA CYS A 136 -8.70 10.16 2.52
C CYS A 136 -8.85 9.06 3.59
N ALA A 137 -9.82 8.17 3.42
CA ALA A 137 -10.08 7.05 4.34
C ALA A 137 -9.28 5.79 4.00
N GLN A 138 -8.36 5.86 3.02
CA GLN A 138 -7.58 4.70 2.62
C GLN A 138 -6.51 4.39 3.69
N ILE A 139 -6.40 3.12 4.05
CA ILE A 139 -5.36 2.65 4.97
C ILE A 139 -3.97 2.82 4.37
N VAL A 140 -2.98 3.10 5.22
CA VAL A 140 -1.57 3.22 4.86
C VAL A 140 -0.70 2.68 5.99
N ASN A 141 0.54 2.33 5.64
CA ASN A 141 1.58 2.03 6.60
C ASN A 141 2.38 3.32 6.86
N LEU A 142 2.25 3.89 8.06
CA LEU A 142 2.87 5.16 8.44
C LEU A 142 4.40 5.12 8.43
N ASN A 143 4.99 3.95 8.69
CA ASN A 143 6.45 3.77 8.66
C ASN A 143 7.00 3.81 7.22
N ASP A 144 6.24 3.28 6.26
CA ASP A 144 6.70 3.19 4.86
C ASP A 144 6.27 4.41 4.03
N CYS A 145 4.98 4.78 4.11
CA CYS A 145 4.44 5.93 3.37
C CYS A 145 3.14 6.46 4.00
N GLU A 146 3.11 7.75 4.28
CA GLU A 146 1.94 8.45 4.83
C GLU A 146 0.81 8.67 3.81
N TYR A 147 1.03 8.28 2.54
CA TYR A 147 0.11 8.49 1.43
C TYR A 147 -0.25 7.18 0.74
N CYS A 148 -1.52 7.02 0.37
CA CYS A 148 -1.97 5.83 -0.34
C CYS A 148 -1.53 5.83 -1.81
N GLN A 149 -1.64 4.68 -2.47
CA GLN A 149 -1.24 4.48 -3.87
C GLN A 149 -1.89 5.48 -4.85
N TYR A 150 -3.10 5.97 -4.56
CA TYR A 150 -3.76 6.98 -5.38
C TYR A 150 -3.14 8.38 -5.21
N HIS A 151 -2.73 8.74 -4.00
CA HIS A 151 -2.24 10.09 -3.69
C HIS A 151 -0.71 10.20 -3.79
N ILE A 152 0.03 9.10 -3.70
CA ILE A 152 1.50 9.10 -3.72
C ILE A 152 2.07 9.78 -4.96
N GLN A 153 1.49 9.55 -6.15
CA GLN A 153 1.96 10.17 -7.39
C GLN A 153 1.81 11.70 -7.37
N SER A 154 0.69 12.20 -6.83
CA SER A 154 0.47 13.63 -6.71
C SER A 154 1.43 14.29 -5.72
N GLN A 155 1.76 13.61 -4.63
CA GLN A 155 2.70 14.09 -3.62
C GLN A 155 4.13 14.05 -4.13
N TYR A 156 4.50 12.97 -4.84
CA TYR A 156 5.78 12.87 -5.52
C TYR A 156 6.00 14.04 -6.47
N ARG A 157 5.01 14.37 -7.32
CA ARG A 157 5.07 15.55 -8.21
C ARG A 157 5.26 16.86 -7.44
N LYS A 158 4.47 17.09 -6.38
CA LYS A 158 4.58 18.28 -5.53
C LYS A 158 5.92 18.43 -4.81
N LEU A 159 6.51 17.32 -4.38
CA LEU A 159 7.82 17.32 -3.72
C LEU A 159 8.94 17.49 -4.75
N SER A 160 8.82 16.82 -5.90
CA SER A 160 9.79 16.94 -6.99
C SER A 160 9.88 18.36 -7.53
N SER A 161 8.77 19.11 -7.62
CA SER A 161 8.76 20.49 -8.12
C SER A 161 9.51 21.47 -7.21
N LYS A 162 9.74 21.10 -5.96
CA LYS A 162 10.52 21.89 -5.00
C LYS A 162 12.02 21.56 -5.04
N ARG A 163 12.44 20.54 -5.79
CA ARG A 163 13.84 20.09 -5.91
C ARG A 163 14.28 20.17 -7.37
N ALA A 164 15.11 21.17 -7.69
CA ALA A 164 15.58 21.40 -9.06
C ALA A 164 16.29 20.17 -9.67
N ASP A 165 17.05 19.41 -8.87
CA ASP A 165 17.77 18.22 -9.35
C ASP A 165 16.82 17.13 -9.88
N LEU A 166 15.64 16.98 -9.26
CA LEU A 166 14.62 16.00 -9.68
C LEU A 166 13.74 16.50 -10.84
N GLN A 167 13.81 17.79 -11.20
CA GLN A 167 13.12 18.34 -12.37
C GLN A 167 13.85 18.05 -13.68
N SER A 168 15.11 17.62 -13.61
CA SER A 168 16.00 17.59 -14.78
C SER A 168 15.78 16.41 -15.74
N THR A 169 14.90 15.45 -15.45
CA THR A 169 14.81 14.21 -16.28
C THR A 169 13.42 13.66 -16.59
N PHE A 170 12.33 14.31 -16.16
CA PHE A 170 10.97 13.90 -16.55
C PHE A 170 10.26 14.95 -17.42
N SER A 171 10.96 15.46 -18.43
CA SER A 171 10.33 16.14 -19.55
C SER A 171 10.12 15.11 -20.66
N GLY A 172 9.03 14.35 -20.56
CA GLY A 172 8.53 13.57 -21.68
C GLY A 172 8.29 14.49 -22.90
N GLY A 173 9.26 14.51 -23.82
CA GLY A 173 9.07 14.74 -25.24
C GLY A 173 8.40 16.04 -25.71
N ARG A 174 8.34 17.11 -24.90
CA ARG A 174 7.86 18.42 -25.39
C ARG A 174 8.87 19.51 -25.11
N VAL A 175 9.76 19.68 -26.09
CA VAL A 175 10.51 20.92 -26.31
C VAL A 175 9.49 22.09 -26.25
N PRO A 176 9.76 23.15 -25.48
CA PRO A 176 8.91 24.34 -25.49
C PRO A 176 8.74 24.84 -26.93
N LYS A 177 7.49 24.95 -27.42
CA LYS A 177 7.12 25.45 -28.77
C LYS A 177 7.61 26.87 -29.09
N LYS A 178 8.40 27.52 -28.22
CA LYS A 178 9.00 28.83 -28.45
C LYS A 178 10.31 28.80 -29.26
N LEU A 179 10.82 27.62 -29.64
CA LEU A 179 11.97 27.51 -30.55
C LEU A 179 11.58 27.30 -32.02
N GLY A 180 10.35 27.70 -32.40
CA GLY A 180 9.81 27.54 -33.75
C GLY A 180 9.71 28.84 -34.55
N ARG A 181 10.62 29.80 -34.37
CA ARG A 181 10.58 31.05 -35.17
C ARG A 181 11.96 31.62 -35.46
N LYS A 182 12.28 31.57 -36.77
CA LYS A 182 13.30 32.30 -37.56
C LYS A 182 14.75 32.17 -37.10
N ASN A 183 15.62 31.87 -38.08
CA ASN A 183 17.07 31.86 -37.94
C ASN A 183 17.52 33.16 -37.24
N PRO A 184 18.14 33.08 -36.04
CA PRO A 184 18.64 34.27 -35.37
C PRO A 184 19.79 34.86 -36.20
N SER A 185 19.82 36.18 -36.28
CA SER A 185 20.87 36.90 -36.99
C SER A 185 22.23 36.68 -36.32
N LEU A 186 23.33 36.86 -37.05
CA LEU A 186 24.69 36.65 -36.55
C LEU A 186 24.99 37.52 -35.30
N LYS A 187 24.31 38.66 -35.17
CA LYS A 187 24.35 39.56 -34.01
C LYS A 187 23.72 38.96 -32.75
N GLU A 188 22.62 38.21 -32.87
CA GLU A 188 21.97 37.51 -31.74
C GLU A 188 22.76 36.28 -31.25
N ARG A 189 23.61 35.70 -32.10
CA ARG A 189 24.52 34.60 -31.70
C ARG A 189 25.73 35.08 -30.92
N LEU A 190 26.23 36.29 -31.23
CA LEU A 190 27.42 36.87 -30.60
C LEU A 190 27.10 37.57 -29.28
N CYS A 191 25.88 38.08 -29.11
CA CYS A 191 25.44 38.80 -27.90
C CYS A 191 24.54 37.95 -26.98
N GLN A 192 24.77 36.62 -26.88
CA GLN A 192 24.22 35.89 -25.74
C GLN A 192 25.00 36.26 -24.49
N ASP A 193 24.52 37.29 -23.81
CA ASP A 193 24.80 37.51 -22.40
C ASP A 193 24.40 36.25 -21.62
N GLY A 194 25.40 35.60 -20.99
CA GLY A 194 25.20 34.53 -20.02
C GLY A 194 25.45 33.13 -20.56
N PHE A 195 26.72 32.77 -20.73
CA PHE A 195 27.12 31.37 -20.75
C PHE A 195 26.93 30.80 -19.33
N HIS A 196 26.00 29.85 -19.17
CA HIS A 196 25.66 29.28 -17.86
C HIS A 196 26.30 27.90 -17.67
N TYR A 197 27.22 27.80 -16.72
CA TYR A 197 27.63 26.53 -16.11
C TYR A 197 27.68 26.73 -14.59
N GLY A 198 26.97 25.90 -13.82
CA GLY A 198 27.19 25.82 -12.37
C GLY A 198 26.29 26.64 -11.42
N GLY A 199 25.13 27.16 -11.84
CA GLY A 199 24.05 27.48 -10.90
C GLY A 199 24.24 28.69 -9.95
N VAL A 200 25.02 29.71 -10.31
CA VAL A 200 25.04 31.00 -9.61
C VAL A 200 24.90 32.15 -10.61
N SER A 201 23.89 33.00 -10.40
CA SER A 201 23.70 34.24 -11.15
C SER A 201 24.49 35.36 -10.49
N SER A 202 25.47 35.94 -11.18
CA SER A 202 26.08 37.22 -10.76
C SER A 202 25.68 38.31 -11.75
N THR A 203 24.86 39.25 -11.31
CA THR A 203 24.70 40.55 -11.97
C THR A 203 25.83 41.45 -11.48
N ALA A 204 26.97 41.40 -12.17
CA ALA A 204 28.03 42.37 -11.93
C ALA A 204 28.75 42.64 -13.25
N TYR A 205 28.93 43.94 -13.51
CA TYR A 205 29.74 44.53 -14.57
C TYR A 205 29.08 44.77 -15.95
N ALA A 206 28.31 45.86 -16.01
CA ALA A 206 28.37 46.77 -17.15
C ALA A 206 28.24 48.21 -16.62
N ALA A 207 29.37 48.75 -16.16
CA ALA A 207 29.56 50.19 -15.99
C ALA A 207 30.29 50.72 -17.24
N SER A 208 29.97 51.98 -17.61
CA SER A 208 30.64 52.84 -18.63
C SER A 208 30.58 52.32 -20.09
N VAL A 209 29.98 53.01 -21.07
CA VAL A 209 30.07 54.42 -21.50
C VAL A 209 28.75 54.86 -22.14
#